data_AF-A0A1M4ZAF5-F1
#
_entry.id   AF-A0A1M4ZAF5-F1
#
_cell.length_a   1.000
_cell.length_b   1.000
_cell.length_c   1.000
_cell.angle_alpha   90.00
_cell.angle_beta   90.00
_cell.angle_gamma   90.00
#
_symmetry.space_group_name_H-M   'P 1'
#
loop_
_entity.id
_entity.type
_entity.pdbx_description
1 polymer ?
#
loop_
_entity_poly.entity_id
_entity_poly.type
_entity_poly.pdbx_seq_one_letter_code
_entity_poly.pdbx_strand_id
1 'polypeptide(L)'
;MTTLFRFVAWGEGLSYIALFINMLLIKPTDLTLYKTLLFPIGMAHGILFIGYVYLAFAIKSSQRWTWKDLFWVELASLLPFGTFVAEKRFVKNAS
;
A
#
# COMPACT_ATOMS: atom_id res chain seq x y z
N MET A 1 14.13 8.03 5.71
CA MET A 1 13.55 6.74 5.28
C MET A 1 12.08 6.58 5.67
N THR A 2 11.67 7.02 6.87
CA THR A 2 10.26 7.02 7.32
C THR A 2 9.34 7.84 6.42
N THR A 3 9.76 9.01 5.95
CA THR A 3 8.97 9.83 5.00
C THR A 3 8.72 9.10 3.69
N LEU A 4 9.73 8.41 3.15
CA LEU A 4 9.59 7.61 1.94
C LEU A 4 8.61 6.45 2.15
N PHE A 5 8.71 5.74 3.28
CA PHE A 5 7.74 4.71 3.64
C PHE A 5 6.32 5.26 3.73
N ARG A 6 6.11 6.45 4.30
CA ARG A 6 4.79 7.11 4.32
C ARG A 6 4.26 7.36 2.90
N PHE A 7 5.07 7.93 2.01
CA PHE A 7 4.67 8.14 0.61
C PHE A 7 4.31 6.83 -0.09
N VAL A 8 5.10 5.77 0.11
CA VAL A 8 4.86 4.46 -0.48
C VAL A 8 3.60 3.82 0.10
N ALA A 9 3.38 3.88 1.42
CA ALA A 9 2.19 3.39 2.08
C ALA A 9 0.91 4.10 1.58
N TRP A 10 0.97 5.42 1.43
CA TRP A 10 -0.14 6.20 0.86
C TRP A 10 -0.39 5.85 -0.61
N GLY A 11 0.67 5.72 -1.41
CA GLY A 11 0.58 5.35 -2.81
C GLY A 11 0.00 3.95 -3.00
N GLU A 12 0.46 2.99 -2.19
CA GLU A 12 -0.04 1.60 -2.17
C GLU A 12 -1.54 1.60 -1.90
N GLY A 13 -2.00 2.23 -0.81
CA GLY A 13 -3.42 2.27 -0.46
C GLY A 13 -4.28 2.96 -1.52
N LEU A 14 -3.80 4.07 -2.08
CA LEU A 14 -4.49 4.78 -3.15
C LEU A 14 -4.59 3.93 -4.43
N SER A 15 -3.51 3.24 -4.81
CA SER A 15 -3.50 2.36 -5.98
C SER A 15 -4.43 1.15 -5.80
N TYR A 16 -4.56 0.63 -4.56
CA TYR A 16 -5.49 -0.43 -4.24
C TYR A 16 -6.94 0.06 -4.36
N ILE A 17 -7.26 1.24 -3.81
CA ILE A 17 -8.58 1.86 -3.97
C ILE A 17 -8.90 2.07 -5.46
N ALA A 18 -7.94 2.53 -6.25
CA ALA A 18 -8.10 2.70 -7.70
C ALA A 18 -8.40 1.37 -8.42
N LEU A 19 -7.74 0.27 -8.05
CA LEU A 19 -8.05 -1.07 -8.55
C LEU A 19 -9.48 -1.50 -8.18
N PHE A 20 -9.90 -1.23 -6.95
CA PHE A 20 -11.24 -1.55 -6.46
C PHE A 20 -12.31 -0.78 -7.24
N ILE A 21 -12.11 0.52 -7.45
CA ILE A 21 -13.00 1.36 -8.25
C ILE A 21 -13.07 0.85 -9.70
N ASN A 22 -11.92 0.54 -10.31
CA ASN A 22 -11.88 0.00 -11.67
C ASN A 22 -12.65 -1.32 -11.79
N MET A 23 -12.55 -2.18 -10.77
CA MET A 23 -13.25 -3.47 -10.73
C MET A 23 -14.75 -3.35 -10.47
N LEU A 24 -15.19 -2.43 -9.60
CA LEU A 24 -16.62 -2.30 -9.24
C LEU A 24 -17.42 -1.45 -10.22
N LEU A 25 -16.83 -0.38 -10.76
CA LEU A 25 -17.55 0.59 -11.60
C LEU A 25 -17.30 0.40 -13.09
N ILE A 26 -16.05 0.15 -13.50
CA ILE A 26 -15.68 0.13 -14.93
C ILE A 26 -15.87 -1.26 -15.53
N LYS A 27 -15.45 -2.34 -14.85
CA LYS A 27 -15.63 -3.72 -15.32
C LYS A 27 -17.05 -4.08 -15.79
N PRO A 28 -18.15 -3.69 -15.11
CA PRO A 28 -19.51 -4.03 -15.59
C PRO A 28 -19.99 -3.17 -16.75
N THR A 29 -19.38 -2.00 -16.99
CA THR A 29 -19.83 -1.02 -18.00
C THR A 29 -19.02 -1.10 -19.28
N ASP A 30 -17.69 -1.21 -19.18
CA ASP A 30 -16.78 -1.29 -20.32
C ASP A 30 -15.59 -2.19 -19.99
N LEU A 31 -15.60 -3.40 -20.56
CA LEU A 31 -14.56 -4.39 -20.36
C LEU A 31 -13.24 -4.03 -21.05
N THR A 32 -13.28 -3.27 -22.14
CA THR A 32 -12.09 -2.82 -22.86
C THR A 32 -11.37 -1.75 -22.06
N LEU A 33 -12.11 -0.73 -21.59
CA LEU A 33 -11.58 0.30 -20.72
C LEU A 33 -11.03 -0.28 -19.41
N TYR A 34 -11.75 -1.22 -18.81
CA TYR A 34 -11.29 -1.92 -17.60
C TYR A 34 -9.90 -2.53 -17.79
N LYS A 35 -9.66 -3.26 -18.88
CA LYS A 35 -8.36 -3.90 -19.15
C LYS A 35 -7.25 -2.87 -19.38
N THR A 36 -7.56 -1.80 -20.13
CA THR A 36 -6.61 -0.72 -20.41
C THR A 36 -6.15 0.00 -19.15
N LEU A 37 -7.05 0.20 -18.18
CA LEU A 37 -6.72 0.82 -16.89
C LEU A 37 -6.11 -0.18 -15.90
N LEU A 38 -6.53 -1.44 -15.93
CA LEU A 38 -6.08 -2.48 -15.00
C LEU A 38 -4.57 -2.70 -15.09
N PHE A 39 -4.02 -2.79 -16.30
CA PHE A 39 -2.60 -3.09 -16.49
C PHE A 39 -1.67 -2.03 -15.84
N PRO A 40 -1.77 -0.73 -16.15
CA PRO A 40 -0.89 0.27 -15.56
C PRO A 40 -1.11 0.45 -14.06
N ILE A 41 -2.37 0.44 -13.59
CA ILE A 41 -2.68 0.60 -12.17
C ILE A 41 -2.19 -0.63 -11.38
N GLY A 42 -2.41 -1.84 -11.92
CA GLY A 42 -1.96 -3.08 -11.30
C GLY A 42 -0.44 -3.19 -11.22
N MET A 43 0.27 -2.79 -12.29
CA MET A 43 1.74 -2.72 -12.29
C MET A 43 2.25 -1.72 -11.25
N ALA A 44 1.67 -0.52 -11.21
CA ALA A 44 2.05 0.50 -10.23
C ALA A 44 1.80 0.01 -8.79
N HIS A 45 0.64 -0.59 -8.53
CA HIS A 45 0.30 -1.18 -7.24
C HIS A 45 1.28 -2.28 -6.83
N GLY A 46 1.62 -3.21 -7.73
CA GLY A 46 2.58 -4.28 -7.45
C GLY A 46 3.97 -3.75 -7.07
N ILE A 47 4.46 -2.73 -7.78
CA ILE A 47 5.75 -2.08 -7.46
C ILE A 47 5.68 -1.40 -6.09
N LEU A 48 4.58 -0.68 -5.81
CA LEU A 48 4.35 -0.03 -4.52
C LEU A 48 4.26 -1.03 -3.37
N PHE A 49 3.61 -2.18 -3.59
CA PHE A 49 3.53 -3.26 -2.61
C PHE A 49 4.92 -3.82 -2.28
N ILE A 50 5.72 -4.19 -3.29
CA ILE A 50 7.09 -4.67 -3.06
C ILE A 50 7.94 -3.61 -2.34
N GLY A 51 7.81 -2.35 -2.76
CA GLY A 51 8.47 -1.22 -2.11
C GLY A 51 8.05 -1.05 -0.64
N TYR A 52 6.76 -1.22 -0.34
CA TYR A 52 6.21 -1.16 1.00
C TYR A 52 6.83 -2.22 1.89
N VAL A 53 6.81 -3.48 1.46
CA VAL A 53 7.39 -4.62 2.18
C VAL A 53 8.86 -4.32 2.47
N TYR A 54 9.65 -4.04 1.44
CA TYR A 54 11.08 -3.79 1.60
C TYR A 54 11.36 -2.64 2.59
N LEU A 55 10.64 -1.52 2.46
CA LEU A 55 10.81 -0.38 3.34
C LEU A 55 10.33 -0.65 4.77
N ALA A 56 9.27 -1.43 4.98
CA ALA A 56 8.80 -1.82 6.31
C ALA A 56 9.88 -2.59 7.07
N PHE A 57 10.54 -3.55 6.43
CA PHE A 57 11.70 -4.24 7.00
C PHE A 57 12.87 -3.29 7.25
N ALA A 58 13.16 -2.36 6.33
CA ALA A 58 14.25 -1.40 6.48
C ALA A 58 14.05 -0.42 7.66
N ILE A 59 12.82 0.04 7.90
CA ILE A 59 12.53 0.96 9.00
C ILE A 59 12.19 0.28 10.33
N LYS A 60 11.98 -1.04 10.34
CA LYS A 60 11.62 -1.84 11.53
C LYS A 60 12.50 -1.51 12.74
N SER A 61 13.82 -1.51 12.55
CA SER A 61 14.80 -1.23 13.62
C SER A 61 14.70 0.22 14.11
N SER A 62 14.62 1.18 13.17
CA SER A 62 14.47 2.61 13.48
C SER A 62 13.19 2.91 14.25
N GLN A 63 12.10 2.21 13.92
CA GLN A 63 10.80 2.36 14.58
C GLN A 63 10.66 1.50 15.86
N ARG A 64 11.69 0.71 16.20
CA ARG A 64 11.68 -0.24 17.34
C ARG A 64 10.48 -1.19 17.31
N TRP A 65 10.05 -1.60 16.12
CA TRP A 65 8.93 -2.52 15.94
C TRP A 65 9.31 -3.93 16.39
N THR A 66 8.43 -4.57 17.13
CA THR A 66 8.53 -6.01 17.38
C THR A 66 8.21 -6.80 16.11
N TRP A 67 8.54 -8.08 16.07
CA TRP A 67 8.14 -8.95 14.95
C TRP A 67 6.61 -9.04 14.78
N LYS A 68 5.85 -8.88 15.87
CA LYS A 68 4.39 -8.82 15.82
C LYS A 68 3.90 -7.53 15.16
N ASP A 69 4.52 -6.40 15.47
CA ASP A 69 4.16 -5.11 14.86
C ASP A 69 4.45 -5.13 13.35
N LEU A 70 5.62 -5.64 12.96
CA LEU A 70 5.96 -5.80 11.55
C LEU A 70 4.94 -6.70 10.84
N PHE A 71 4.55 -7.83 11.44
CA PHE A 71 3.52 -8.70 10.88
C PHE A 71 2.18 -7.96 10.69
N TRP A 72 1.76 -7.14 11.66
CA TRP A 72 0.54 -6.33 11.51
C TRP A 72 0.65 -5.26 10.43
N VAL A 73 1.83 -4.64 10.27
CA VAL A 73 2.11 -3.67 9.22
C VAL A 73 2.02 -4.33 7.84
N GLU A 74 2.64 -5.49 7.66
CA GLU A 74 2.57 -6.28 6.42
C GLU A 74 1.14 -6.77 6.13
N LEU A 75 0.42 -7.24 7.16
CA LEU A 75 -0.96 -7.67 6.99
C LEU A 75 -1.87 -6.51 6.57
N ALA A 76 -1.54 -5.30 7.02
CA ALA A 76 -2.31 -4.11 6.69
C ALA A 76 -2.16 -3.71 5.22
N SER A 77 -1.07 -4.05 4.52
CA SER A 77 -0.97 -3.80 3.07
C SER A 77 -1.79 -4.73 2.21
N LEU A 78 -2.32 -5.82 2.76
CA LEU A 78 -3.25 -6.69 2.02
C LEU A 78 -4.68 -6.14 1.99
N LEU A 79 -4.96 -5.10 2.79
CA LEU A 79 -6.26 -4.46 2.85
C LEU A 79 -6.18 -3.04 2.27
N PRO A 80 -7.15 -2.61 1.45
CA PRO A 80 -7.12 -1.32 0.76
C PRO A 80 -7.04 -0.10 1.70
N PHE A 81 -7.42 -0.27 2.97
CA PHE A 81 -7.34 0.78 3.99
C PHE A 81 -6.28 0.50 5.07
N GLY A 82 -5.67 -0.68 5.07
CA GLY A 82 -4.80 -1.08 6.16
C GLY A 82 -3.49 -0.30 6.16
N THR A 83 -2.93 0.06 5.00
CA THR A 83 -1.70 0.88 4.95
C THR A 83 -1.86 2.25 5.58
N PHE A 84 -3.02 2.90 5.46
CA PHE A 84 -3.30 4.17 6.15
C PHE A 84 -3.36 4.00 7.67
N VAL A 85 -3.97 2.91 8.15
CA VAL A 85 -4.04 2.60 9.59
C VAL A 85 -2.66 2.25 10.13
N ALA A 86 -1.88 1.47 9.36
CA ALA A 86 -0.54 1.07 9.75
C ALA A 86 0.40 2.28 9.82
N GLU A 87 0.31 3.19 8.84
CA GLU A 87 1.05 4.45 8.85
C GLU A 87 0.72 5.27 10.11
N LYS A 88 -0.56 5.50 10.38
CA LYS A 88 -0.99 6.33 11.52
C LYS A 88 -0.65 5.73 12.89
N ARG A 89 -0.69 4.40 13.00
CA ARG A 89 -0.56 3.69 14.29
C ARG A 89 0.87 3.32 14.63
N PHE A 90 1.68 2.94 13.64
CA PHE A 90 3.01 2.38 13.88
C PHE A 90 4.15 3.31 13.48
N VAL A 91 3.94 4.24 12.55
CA VAL A 91 5.00 5.18 12.15
C VAL A 91 5.01 6.35 13.13
N LYS A 92 6.00 6.36 14.03
CA LYS A 92 6.27 7.53 14.87
C LYS A 92 6.97 8.58 14.00
N ASN A 93 6.43 9.79 13.97
CA ASN A 93 7.11 10.93 13.37
C ASN A 93 8.43 11.13 14.11
N ALA A 94 9.53 10.72 13.48
CA ALA A 94 10.85 11.19 13.88
C ALA A 94 10.92 12.65 13.43
N SER A 95 10.62 13.56 14.35
CA SER A 95 11.00 14.98 14.27
C SER A 95 12.51 15.11 14.23
#